data_AF-A0A3N2JI39-F1
#
_entry.id   AF-A0A3N2JI39-F1
#
_cell.length_a   1.000
_cell.length_b   1.000
_cell.length_c   1.000
_cell.angle_alpha   90.00
_cell.angle_beta   90.00
_cell.angle_gamma   90.00
#
_symmetry.space_group_name_H-M   'P 1'
#
loop_
_entity.id
_entity.type
_entity.pdbx_description
1 polymer ?
#
loop_
_entity_poly.entity_id
_entity_poly.type
_entity_poly.pdbx_seq_one_letter_code
_entity_poly.pdbx_strand_id
1 'polypeptide(L)'
;MVLALLLLAVALCVALAAWAGWFVARDRAVVLRQLWGAAVVEAVLLVQVVWAVVLVATQDHAYDPALFWGYFLTALVLLPVAAVWAFAERTRWSSVVLLVAAVTVAFLEYRLWQIWEG
;
A
#
# COMPACT_ATOMS: atom_id res chain seq x y z
N MET A 1 -2.93 2.40 -18.57
CA MET A 1 -3.62 2.92 -17.36
C MET A 1 -3.17 2.23 -16.07
N VAL A 2 -2.85 0.93 -16.10
CA VAL A 2 -2.27 0.19 -14.96
C VAL A 2 -1.04 0.92 -14.39
N LEU A 3 -0.13 1.37 -15.27
CA LEU A 3 1.05 2.14 -14.87
C LEU A 3 0.71 3.46 -14.13
N ALA A 4 -0.36 4.15 -14.51
CA ALA A 4 -0.73 5.41 -13.85
C ALA A 4 -1.23 5.18 -12.42
N LEU A 5 -2.04 4.13 -12.21
CA LEU A 5 -2.51 3.75 -10.88
C LEU A 5 -1.36 3.26 -10.00
N LEU A 6 -0.42 2.50 -10.57
CA LEU A 6 0.79 2.07 -9.88
C LEU A 6 1.63 3.27 -9.42
N LEU A 7 1.95 4.17 -10.35
CA LEU A 7 2.77 5.34 -10.03
C LEU A 7 2.09 6.23 -8.97
N LEU A 8 0.77 6.34 -9.04
CA LEU A 8 -0.02 7.05 -8.03
C LEU A 8 0.07 6.35 -6.66
N ALA A 9 -0.14 5.04 -6.59
CA ALA A 9 -0.07 4.27 -5.35
C ALA A 9 1.33 4.38 -4.71
N VAL A 10 2.38 4.20 -5.51
CA VAL A 10 3.78 4.34 -5.07
C VAL A 10 4.06 5.77 -4.58
N ALA A 11 3.64 6.79 -5.31
CA ALA A 11 3.85 8.18 -4.89
C ALA A 11 3.15 8.50 -3.56
N LEU A 12 1.91 8.03 -3.37
CA LEU A 12 1.17 8.19 -2.13
C LEU A 12 1.83 7.42 -0.98
N CYS A 13 2.30 6.20 -1.22
CA CYS A 13 3.05 5.42 -0.22
C CYS A 13 4.34 6.12 0.19
N VAL A 14 5.10 6.67 -0.77
CA VAL A 14 6.33 7.42 -0.49
C VAL A 14 6.04 8.67 0.31
N ALA A 15 4.97 9.42 -0.02
CA ALA A 15 4.57 10.59 0.74
C ALA A 15 4.16 10.23 2.17
N LEU A 16 3.39 9.15 2.35
CA LEU A 16 2.97 8.63 3.65
C LEU A 16 4.17 8.15 4.47
N ALA A 17 5.10 7.41 3.85
CA ALA A 17 6.35 6.96 4.44
C ALA A 17 7.21 8.14 4.89
N ALA A 18 7.39 9.15 4.04
CA ALA A 18 8.14 10.36 4.40
C ALA A 18 7.53 11.08 5.61
N TRP A 19 6.19 11.19 5.66
CA TRP A 19 5.49 11.80 6.79
C TRP A 19 5.62 10.97 8.08
N ALA A 20 5.42 9.66 8.01
CA ALA A 20 5.60 8.75 9.13
C ALA A 20 7.04 8.77 9.64
N GLY A 21 8.02 8.74 8.72
CA GLY A 21 9.45 8.84 9.02
C GLY A 21 9.83 10.15 9.69
N TRP A 22 9.23 11.27 9.28
CA TRP A 22 9.40 12.54 10.00
C TRP A 22 8.88 12.48 11.45
N PHE A 23 7.76 11.79 11.69
CA PHE A 23 7.26 11.56 13.04
C PHE A 23 8.15 10.63 13.86
N VAL A 24 8.70 9.59 13.25
CA VAL A 24 9.71 8.72 13.88
C VAL A 24 10.91 9.55 14.33
N ALA A 25 11.45 10.40 13.45
CA ALA A 25 12.59 11.28 13.75
C ALA A 25 12.30 12.35 14.82
N ARG A 26 11.02 12.62 15.09
CA ARG A 26 10.56 13.58 16.12
C ARG A 26 10.03 12.90 17.39
N ASP A 27 10.19 11.59 17.53
CA ASP A 27 9.66 10.79 18.65
C ASP A 27 8.14 10.95 18.86
N ARG A 28 7.39 11.05 17.76
CA ARG A 28 5.93 11.25 17.76
C ARG A 28 5.17 10.00 17.32
N ALA A 29 4.02 9.78 17.96
CA ALA A 29 3.04 8.77 17.55
C ALA A 29 2.21 9.22 16.34
N VAL A 30 1.64 8.25 15.62
CA VAL A 30 0.73 8.46 14.48
C VAL A 30 -0.42 9.37 14.86
N VAL A 31 -0.80 10.23 13.93
CA VAL A 31 -1.99 11.08 14.03
C VAL A 31 -3.07 10.64 13.05
N LEU A 32 -4.32 10.97 13.36
CA LEU A 32 -5.48 10.60 12.53
C LEU A 32 -5.35 11.05 11.07
N ARG A 33 -4.67 12.17 10.79
CA ARG A 33 -4.42 12.62 9.42
C ARG A 33 -3.55 11.66 8.61
N GLN A 34 -2.58 10.99 9.23
CA GLN A 34 -1.78 9.97 8.55
C GLN A 34 -2.61 8.71 8.26
N LEU A 35 -3.56 8.37 9.13
CA LEU A 35 -4.50 7.27 8.89
C LEU A 35 -5.45 7.57 7.72
N TRP A 36 -5.90 8.81 7.57
CA TRP A 36 -6.61 9.23 6.35
C TRP A 36 -5.72 9.13 5.11
N GLY A 37 -4.44 9.48 5.21
CA GLY A 37 -3.48 9.25 4.13
C GLY A 37 -3.35 7.78 3.75
N ALA A 38 -3.27 6.88 4.72
CA ALA A 38 -3.27 5.44 4.51
C ALA A 38 -4.59 4.95 3.86
N ALA A 39 -5.73 5.49 4.28
CA ALA A 39 -7.02 5.16 3.69
C ALA A 39 -7.13 5.59 2.21
N VAL A 40 -6.49 6.70 1.82
CA VAL A 40 -6.40 7.12 0.41
C VAL A 40 -5.57 6.14 -0.41
N VAL A 41 -4.44 5.64 0.13
CA VAL A 41 -3.66 4.59 -0.53
C VAL A 41 -4.51 3.33 -0.73
N GLU A 42 -5.18 2.87 0.33
CA GLU A 42 -6.10 1.71 0.27
C GLU A 42 -7.18 1.86 -0.80
N ALA A 43 -7.80 3.05 -0.90
CA ALA A 43 -8.79 3.31 -1.94
C ALA A 43 -8.21 3.16 -3.36
N VAL A 44 -6.97 3.61 -3.58
CA VAL A 44 -6.28 3.42 -4.87
C VAL A 44 -6.00 1.95 -5.15
N LEU A 45 -5.54 1.18 -4.15
CA LEU A 45 -5.32 -0.27 -4.28
C LEU A 45 -6.63 -1.00 -4.63
N LEU A 46 -7.75 -0.64 -4.00
CA LEU A 46 -9.05 -1.23 -4.33
C LEU A 46 -9.50 -0.92 -5.76
N VAL A 47 -9.27 0.31 -6.24
CA VAL A 47 -9.53 0.68 -7.64
C VAL A 47 -8.67 -0.15 -8.58
N GLN A 48 -7.39 -0.37 -8.23
CA GLN A 48 -6.52 -1.25 -8.99
C GLN A 48 -7.00 -2.71 -9.01
N VAL A 49 -7.52 -3.25 -7.89
CA VAL A 49 -8.12 -4.60 -7.87
C VAL A 49 -9.26 -4.70 -8.88
N VAL A 50 -10.20 -3.75 -8.82
CA VAL A 50 -11.34 -3.75 -9.76
C VAL A 50 -10.84 -3.72 -11.20
N TRP A 51 -9.85 -2.89 -11.47
CA TRP A 51 -9.26 -2.80 -12.80
C TRP A 51 -8.55 -4.09 -13.23
N ALA A 52 -7.79 -4.72 -12.35
CA ALA A 52 -7.11 -5.99 -12.60
C ALA A 52 -8.13 -7.11 -12.90
N VAL A 53 -9.23 -7.20 -12.15
CA VAL A 53 -10.32 -8.14 -12.43
C VAL A 53 -10.91 -7.92 -13.82
N VAL A 54 -11.16 -6.66 -14.20
CA VAL A 54 -11.69 -6.33 -15.54
C VAL A 54 -10.72 -6.76 -16.63
N LEU A 55 -9.42 -6.50 -16.48
CA LEU A 55 -8.41 -6.89 -17.47
C LEU A 55 -8.32 -8.41 -17.61
N VAL A 56 -8.25 -9.15 -16.50
CA VAL A 56 -8.22 -10.62 -16.49
C VAL A 56 -9.48 -11.22 -17.12
N ALA A 57 -10.64 -10.58 -16.95
CA ALA A 57 -11.90 -11.06 -17.52
C ALA A 57 -12.07 -10.73 -19.02
N THR A 58 -11.35 -9.73 -19.54
CA THR A 58 -11.53 -9.21 -20.90
C THR A 58 -10.37 -9.51 -21.84
N GLN A 59 -9.21 -9.87 -21.29
CA GLN A 59 -7.97 -10.09 -22.04
C GLN A 59 -7.34 -11.41 -21.63
N ASP A 60 -6.86 -12.18 -22.61
CA ASP A 60 -5.95 -13.28 -22.35
C ASP A 60 -4.59 -12.68 -21.99
N HIS A 61 -4.25 -12.76 -20.71
CA HIS A 61 -3.00 -12.25 -20.16
C HIS A 61 -2.27 -13.38 -19.44
N ALA A 62 -1.03 -13.64 -19.83
CA ALA A 62 -0.22 -14.68 -19.20
C ALA A 62 0.48 -14.12 -17.96
N TYR A 63 0.05 -14.58 -16.77
CA TYR A 63 0.67 -14.25 -15.48
C TYR A 63 0.44 -15.42 -14.51
N ASP A 64 1.15 -15.45 -13.37
CA ASP A 64 0.89 -16.40 -12.30
C ASP A 64 -0.23 -15.87 -11.37
N PRO A 65 -1.46 -16.43 -11.40
CA PRO A 65 -2.57 -15.88 -10.64
C PRO A 65 -2.41 -16.04 -9.13
N ALA A 66 -1.79 -17.12 -8.68
CA ALA A 66 -1.62 -17.38 -7.26
C ALA A 66 -0.66 -16.34 -6.66
N LEU A 67 0.45 -16.06 -7.36
CA LEU A 67 1.39 -15.03 -6.93
C LEU A 67 0.77 -13.63 -7.03
N PHE A 68 0.15 -13.27 -8.15
CA PHE A 68 -0.41 -11.95 -8.33
C PHE A 68 -1.45 -11.60 -7.25
N TRP A 69 -2.46 -12.44 -7.06
CA TRP A 69 -3.52 -12.18 -6.07
C TRP A 69 -3.03 -12.31 -4.63
N GLY A 70 -2.05 -13.19 -4.35
CA GLY A 70 -1.44 -13.29 -3.03
C GLY A 70 -0.67 -12.03 -2.63
N TYR A 71 0.11 -11.46 -3.55
CA TYR A 71 0.81 -10.19 -3.32
C TYR A 71 -0.16 -9.02 -3.19
N PHE A 72 -1.21 -8.98 -4.01
CA PHE A 72 -2.23 -7.93 -3.96
C PHE A 72 -2.96 -7.93 -2.61
N LEU A 73 -3.42 -9.09 -2.17
CA LEU A 73 -4.09 -9.23 -0.88
C LEU A 73 -3.16 -8.82 0.27
N THR A 74 -1.88 -9.17 0.19
CA THR A 74 -0.89 -8.75 1.19
C THR A 74 -0.76 -7.23 1.24
N ALA A 75 -0.72 -6.56 0.08
CA ALA A 75 -0.66 -5.10 0.01
C ALA A 75 -1.89 -4.43 0.67
N LEU A 76 -3.09 -4.95 0.40
CA LEU A 76 -4.37 -4.47 0.97
C LEU A 76 -4.50 -4.67 2.48
N VAL A 77 -3.73 -5.57 3.09
CA VAL A 77 -3.86 -5.88 4.52
C VAL A 77 -2.87 -5.05 5.35
N LEU A 78 -1.73 -4.67 4.79
CA LEU A 78 -0.65 -4.03 5.52
C LEU A 78 -1.03 -2.68 6.15
N LEU A 79 -1.68 -1.79 5.38
CA LEU A 79 -2.07 -0.48 5.91
C LEU A 79 -3.22 -0.56 6.92
N PRO A 80 -4.27 -1.38 6.73
CA PRO A 80 -5.28 -1.63 7.76
C PRO A 80 -4.70 -2.17 9.06
N VAL A 81 -3.78 -3.13 8.98
CA VAL A 81 -3.10 -3.68 10.17
C VAL A 81 -2.26 -2.60 10.86
N ALA A 82 -1.53 -1.78 10.10
CA ALA A 82 -0.77 -0.66 10.65
C ALA A 82 -1.69 0.40 11.30
N ALA A 83 -2.88 0.64 10.73
CA ALA A 83 -3.87 1.54 11.31
C ALA A 83 -4.43 1.01 12.64
N VAL A 84 -4.78 -0.28 12.72
CA VAL A 84 -5.18 -0.93 13.97
C VAL A 84 -4.06 -0.85 15.01
N TRP A 85 -2.82 -1.10 14.60
CA TRP A 85 -1.64 -0.98 15.46
C TRP A 85 -1.50 0.43 16.05
N ALA A 86 -1.74 1.48 15.26
CA ALA A 86 -1.68 2.86 15.71
C ALA A 86 -2.74 3.23 16.77
N PHE A 87 -3.84 2.47 16.86
CA PHE A 87 -4.80 2.64 17.95
C PHE A 87 -4.37 1.92 19.23
N ALA A 88 -3.76 0.74 19.09
CA ALA A 88 -3.26 -0.08 20.19
C ALA A 88 -1.98 0.50 20.84
N GLU A 89 -1.08 1.06 20.03
CA GLU A 89 0.20 1.63 20.44
C GLU A 89 0.20 3.15 20.23
N ARG A 90 0.44 3.93 21.28
CA ARG A 90 0.36 5.41 21.27
C ARG A 90 1.71 6.10 21.42
N THR A 91 2.81 5.38 21.23
CA THR A 91 4.17 5.93 21.20
C THR A 91 4.71 6.05 19.77
N ARG A 92 5.97 6.48 19.62
CA ARG A 92 6.69 6.57 18.34
C ARG A 92 6.67 5.27 17.52
N TRP A 93 6.50 4.12 18.17
CA TRP A 93 6.45 2.83 17.51
C TRP A 93 5.27 2.68 16.56
N SER A 94 4.16 3.37 16.81
CA SER A 94 3.05 3.46 15.84
C SER A 94 3.50 4.07 14.50
N SER A 95 4.33 5.12 14.55
CA SER A 95 4.87 5.77 13.35
C SER A 95 5.89 4.89 12.63
N VAL A 96 6.67 4.11 13.37
CA VAL A 96 7.60 3.12 12.79
C VAL A 96 6.82 2.06 12.01
N VAL A 97 5.75 1.51 12.60
CA VAL A 97 4.93 0.49 11.94
C VAL A 97 4.26 1.05 10.69
N LEU A 98 3.70 2.26 10.76
CA LEU A 98 3.10 2.90 9.58
C LEU A 98 4.13 3.16 8.47
N LEU A 99 5.33 3.62 8.83
CA LEU A 99 6.44 3.82 7.89
C LEU A 99 6.79 2.50 7.18
N VAL A 100 7.01 1.43 7.94
CA VAL A 100 7.37 0.12 7.39
C VAL A 100 6.27 -0.41 6.49
N ALA A 101 5.01 -0.30 6.91
CA ALA A 101 3.87 -0.72 6.11
C ALA A 101 3.78 0.04 4.78
N ALA A 102 3.91 1.38 4.80
CA ALA A 102 3.86 2.20 3.60
C ALA A 102 5.01 1.88 2.61
N VAL A 103 6.24 1.70 3.10
CA VAL A 103 7.38 1.29 2.26
C VAL A 103 7.15 -0.12 1.69
N THR A 104 6.64 -1.04 2.50
CA THR A 104 6.36 -2.41 2.06
C THR A 104 5.30 -2.42 0.95
N VAL A 105 4.21 -1.67 1.10
CA VAL A 105 3.18 -1.56 0.04
C VAL A 105 3.76 -0.98 -1.24
N ALA A 106 4.59 0.07 -1.16
CA ALA A 106 5.27 0.61 -2.35
C ALA A 106 6.16 -0.43 -3.05
N PHE A 107 6.83 -1.28 -2.29
CA PHE A 107 7.63 -2.38 -2.84
C PHE A 107 6.73 -3.48 -3.46
N LEU A 108 5.61 -3.82 -2.81
CA LEU A 108 4.66 -4.80 -3.34
C LEU A 108 4.02 -4.32 -4.64
N GLU A 109 3.77 -3.03 -4.82
CA GLU A 109 3.32 -2.45 -6.10
C GLU A 109 4.33 -2.72 -7.23
N TYR A 110 5.62 -2.51 -6.96
CA TYR A 110 6.68 -2.87 -7.91
C TYR A 110 6.69 -4.37 -8.21
N ARG A 111 6.53 -5.20 -7.19
CA ARG A 111 6.50 -6.66 -7.35
C ARG A 111 5.28 -7.14 -8.13
N LEU A 112 4.11 -6.55 -7.90
CA LEU A 112 2.89 -6.80 -8.66
C LEU A 112 3.06 -6.46 -10.13
N TRP A 113 3.70 -5.33 -10.42
CA TRP A 113 4.01 -4.95 -11.80
C TRP A 113 4.94 -5.94 -12.49
N GLN A 114 5.99 -6.41 -11.82
CA GLN A 114 6.84 -7.47 -12.38
C GLN A 114 6.04 -8.74 -12.70
N ILE A 115 5.18 -9.19 -11.77
CA ILE A 115 4.36 -10.39 -11.99
C ILE A 115 3.37 -10.16 -13.14
N TRP A 116 2.86 -8.94 -13.29
CA TRP A 116 1.94 -8.58 -14.35
C TRP A 116 2.61 -8.50 -15.73
N GLU A 117 3.83 -7.99 -15.83
CA GLU A 117 4.53 -7.88 -17.12
C GLU A 117 5.13 -9.21 -17.60
N GLY A 118 5.34 -10.17 -16.69
CA GLY A 118 5.92 -11.50 -16.99
C GLY A 118 7.41 -11.56 -16.72
#